data_AF-A0A4V3N9D2-F1
#
_entry.id   AF-A0A4V3N9D2-F1
#
_cell.length_a   1.000
_cell.length_b   1.000
_cell.length_c   1.000
_cell.angle_alpha   90.00
_cell.angle_beta   90.00
_cell.angle_gamma   90.00
#
_symmetry.space_group_name_H-M   'P 1'
#
loop_
_entity.id
_entity.type
_entity.pdbx_description
1 polymer ?
#
loop_
_entity_poly.entity_id
_entity_poly.type
_entity_poly.pdbx_seq_one_letter_code
_entity_poly.pdbx_strand_id
1 'polypeptide(L)'
;GVVGIAVGFVGAAMVALTRGEAGQPADYFWVAIGLLIPVSLAAGNIYRTVDWPKETGPIELAVGSHLASATLLLLGILTLFGWRAFAPLSGVPLVVAGQVASASAMFAFFFRLQAVGGPVYLSQIGYVAAAVGLFAGTIFLGEHYQLLTWLGAAIITAGVFITTK
;
A
#
# COMPACT_ATOMS: atom_id res chain seq x y z
N GLY A 1 11.35 7.60 16.94
CA GLY A 1 10.41 6.46 17.08
C GLY A 1 8.94 6.86 17.03
N VAL A 2 8.19 6.72 18.14
CA VAL A 2 6.70 6.86 18.19
C VAL A 2 6.18 8.22 17.72
N VAL A 3 6.86 9.32 18.09
CA VAL A 3 6.47 10.67 17.67
C VAL A 3 6.51 10.82 16.15
N GLY A 4 7.54 10.30 15.49
CA GLY A 4 7.65 10.34 14.02
C GLY A 4 6.56 9.53 13.33
N ILE A 5 6.17 8.38 13.91
CA ILE A 5 5.04 7.57 13.42
C ILE A 5 3.73 8.34 13.54
N ALA A 6 3.47 8.97 14.69
CA ALA A 6 2.25 9.76 14.91
C ALA A 6 2.17 10.95 13.94
N VAL A 7 3.27 11.69 13.75
CA VAL A 7 3.37 12.80 12.79
C VAL A 7 3.13 12.29 11.36
N GLY A 8 3.80 11.20 10.97
CA GLY A 8 3.62 10.60 9.64
C GLY A 8 2.18 10.15 9.39
N PHE A 9 1.53 9.56 10.40
CA PHE A 9 0.13 9.16 10.34
C PHE A 9 -0.82 10.35 10.17
N VAL A 10 -0.61 11.45 10.90
CA VAL A 10 -1.40 12.69 10.72
C VAL A 10 -1.29 13.19 9.28
N GLY A 11 -0.07 13.23 8.72
CA GLY A 11 0.13 13.61 7.33
C GLY A 11 -0.59 12.68 6.34
N ALA A 12 -0.53 11.36 6.56
CA ALA A 12 -1.22 10.37 5.74
C ALA A 12 -2.75 10.52 5.81
N ALA A 13 -3.30 10.75 7.00
CA ALA A 13 -4.72 11.01 7.20
C ALA A 13 -5.16 12.31 6.49
N MET A 14 -4.36 13.37 6.57
CA MET A 14 -4.62 14.61 5.83
C MET A 14 -4.68 14.35 4.33
N VAL A 15 -3.68 13.67 3.76
CA VAL A 15 -3.68 13.32 2.32
C VAL A 15 -4.92 12.50 1.96
N ALA A 16 -5.28 11.48 2.74
CA ALA A 16 -6.43 10.64 2.46
C ALA A 16 -7.76 11.42 2.47
N LEU A 17 -7.90 12.40 3.37
CA LEU A 17 -9.11 13.21 3.50
C LEU A 17 -9.22 14.32 2.45
N THR A 18 -8.09 14.83 1.94
CA THR A 18 -8.08 15.97 1.00
C THR A 18 -7.87 15.57 -0.46
N ARG A 19 -7.59 14.29 -0.74
CA ARG A 19 -7.45 13.74 -2.11
C ARG A 19 -8.79 13.33 -2.74
N GLY A 20 -9.91 13.50 -2.04
CA GLY A 20 -11.26 13.29 -2.59
C GLY A 20 -11.53 14.17 -3.83
N GLU A 21 -12.54 13.79 -4.62
CA GLU A 21 -12.92 14.53 -5.83
C GLU A 21 -13.11 16.02 -5.55
N ALA A 22 -12.62 16.87 -6.46
CA ALA A 22 -12.81 18.31 -6.36
C ALA A 22 -14.31 18.63 -6.26
N GLY A 23 -14.76 19.03 -5.06
CA GLY A 23 -16.14 19.44 -4.79
C GLY A 23 -16.98 18.47 -3.96
N GLN A 24 -16.47 17.28 -3.59
CA GLN A 24 -17.18 16.37 -2.68
C GLN A 24 -16.23 15.79 -1.62
N PRO A 25 -16.50 15.94 -0.32
CA PRO A 25 -15.71 15.28 0.72
C PRO A 25 -15.81 13.75 0.57
N ALA A 26 -14.72 13.05 0.88
CA ALA A 26 -14.71 11.59 0.87
C ALA A 26 -15.76 11.04 1.84
N ASP A 27 -16.57 10.09 1.39
CA ASP A 27 -17.57 9.43 2.22
C ASP A 27 -16.88 8.71 3.38
N TYR A 28 -17.25 9.07 4.61
CA TYR A 28 -16.64 8.52 5.83
C TYR A 28 -16.77 7.00 5.94
N PHE A 29 -17.84 6.40 5.39
CA PHE A 29 -17.98 4.95 5.35
C PHE A 29 -16.87 4.31 4.50
N TRP A 30 -16.64 4.82 3.30
CA TRP A 30 -15.59 4.32 2.41
C TRP A 30 -14.18 4.60 2.93
N VAL A 31 -13.99 5.74 3.61
CA VAL A 31 -12.75 6.01 4.35
C VAL A 31 -12.54 4.97 5.45
N ALA A 32 -13.57 4.65 6.25
CA ALA A 32 -13.47 3.64 7.32
C ALA A 32 -13.16 2.24 6.77
N ILE A 33 -13.81 1.83 5.67
CA ILE A 33 -13.49 0.58 4.96
C ILE A 33 -12.04 0.60 4.45
N GLY A 34 -11.59 1.72 3.87
CA GLY A 34 -10.20 1.89 3.44
C GLY A 34 -9.19 1.78 4.58
N LEU A 35 -9.53 2.26 5.77
CA LEU A 35 -8.68 2.15 6.98
C LEU A 35 -8.54 0.70 7.49
N LEU A 36 -9.39 -0.24 7.06
CA LEU A 36 -9.17 -1.66 7.35
C LEU A 36 -7.93 -2.21 6.65
N ILE A 37 -7.49 -1.59 5.54
CA ILE A 37 -6.27 -2.00 4.81
C ILE A 37 -5.03 -1.84 5.70
N PRO A 38 -4.67 -0.64 6.22
CA PRO A 38 -3.50 -0.51 7.08
C PRO A 38 -3.63 -1.30 8.38
N VAL A 39 -4.83 -1.51 8.93
CA VAL A 39 -5.04 -2.38 10.11
C VAL A 39 -4.69 -3.84 9.79
N SER A 40 -5.21 -4.36 8.67
CA SER A 40 -4.95 -5.73 8.21
C SER A 40 -3.47 -5.94 7.89
N LEU A 41 -2.85 -4.96 7.22
CA LEU A 41 -1.41 -4.99 6.93
C LEU A 41 -0.58 -4.95 8.22
N ALA A 42 -0.91 -4.10 9.19
CA ALA A 42 -0.21 -4.03 10.47
C ALA A 42 -0.30 -5.37 11.22
N ALA A 43 -1.49 -5.95 11.30
CA ALA A 43 -1.68 -7.27 11.91
C ALA A 43 -0.85 -8.36 11.19
N GLY A 44 -0.90 -8.39 9.86
CA GLY A 44 -0.11 -9.33 9.06
C GLY A 44 1.40 -9.09 9.14
N ASN A 45 1.85 -7.84 9.30
CA ASN A 45 3.26 -7.50 9.53
C ASN A 45 3.72 -8.02 10.89
N ILE A 46 2.95 -7.78 11.95
CA ILE A 46 3.26 -8.26 13.31
C ILE A 46 3.28 -9.79 13.34
N TYR A 47 2.24 -10.45 12.82
CA TYR A 47 2.16 -11.91 12.78
C TYR A 47 3.36 -12.52 12.06
N ARG A 48 3.67 -12.05 10.85
CA ARG A 48 4.83 -12.56 10.09
C ARG A 48 6.15 -12.35 10.82
N THR A 49 6.30 -11.28 11.60
CA THR A 49 7.52 -11.07 12.39
C THR A 49 7.59 -12.00 13.61
N VAL A 50 6.48 -12.23 14.31
CA VAL A 50 6.45 -13.06 15.52
C VAL A 50 6.53 -14.55 15.20
N ASP A 51 5.86 -14.98 14.13
CA ASP A 51 5.74 -16.37 13.72
C ASP A 51 6.45 -16.62 12.39
N TRP A 52 7.59 -15.96 12.16
CA TRP A 52 8.42 -16.22 10.99
C TRP A 52 8.99 -17.64 11.08
N PRO A 53 8.67 -18.56 10.15
CA PRO A 53 9.14 -19.94 10.25
C PRO A 53 10.67 -20.03 10.21
N LYS A 54 11.23 -20.89 11.06
CA LYS A 54 12.68 -21.12 11.10
C LYS A 54 13.16 -21.63 9.74
N GLU A 55 14.32 -21.16 9.32
CA GLU A 55 14.99 -21.57 8.07
C GLU A 55 14.29 -21.12 6.76
N THR A 56 13.16 -20.42 6.84
CA THR A 56 12.45 -19.91 5.66
C THR A 56 12.95 -18.53 5.23
N GLY A 57 13.30 -18.40 3.95
CA GLY A 57 13.77 -17.15 3.37
C GLY A 57 12.65 -16.14 3.07
N PRO A 58 12.96 -14.82 2.97
CA PRO A 58 11.95 -13.80 2.64
C PRO A 58 11.23 -14.03 1.31
N ILE A 59 11.93 -14.53 0.29
CA ILE A 59 11.34 -14.82 -1.02
C ILE A 59 10.40 -16.02 -0.95
N GLU A 60 10.77 -17.05 -0.18
CA GLU A 60 9.94 -18.25 -0.02
C GLU A 60 8.60 -17.91 0.65
N LEU A 61 8.63 -17.11 1.72
CA LEU A 61 7.41 -16.59 2.36
C LEU A 61 6.61 -15.67 1.44
N ALA A 62 7.27 -14.83 0.64
CA ALA A 62 6.59 -14.00 -0.33
C ALA A 62 5.81 -14.85 -1.33
N VAL A 63 6.44 -15.87 -1.92
CA VAL A 63 5.81 -16.79 -2.87
C VAL A 63 4.62 -17.51 -2.24
N GLY A 64 4.81 -18.14 -1.07
CA GLY A 64 3.76 -18.92 -0.41
C GLY A 64 2.53 -18.08 -0.05
N SER A 65 2.74 -16.93 0.60
CA SER A 65 1.66 -16.03 1.01
C SER A 65 0.91 -15.42 -0.17
N HIS A 66 1.61 -15.08 -1.26
CA HIS A 66 0.99 -14.52 -2.46
C HIS A 66 0.26 -15.57 -3.28
N LEU A 67 0.76 -16.80 -3.34
CA LEU A 67 0.05 -17.89 -4.01
C LEU A 67 -1.27 -18.18 -3.30
N ALA A 68 -1.24 -18.28 -1.96
CA ALA A 68 -2.46 -18.44 -1.17
C ALA A 68 -3.45 -17.28 -1.40
N SER A 69 -2.96 -16.03 -1.35
CA SER A 69 -3.80 -14.85 -1.60
C SER A 69 -4.37 -14.85 -3.02
N ALA A 70 -3.56 -15.17 -4.03
CA ALA A 70 -3.98 -15.25 -5.43
C ALA A 70 -5.04 -16.33 -5.64
N THR A 71 -4.90 -17.50 -5.01
CA THR A 71 -5.91 -18.56 -5.06
C THR A 71 -7.22 -18.10 -4.44
N LEU A 72 -7.19 -17.52 -3.24
CA LEU A 72 -8.39 -17.01 -2.57
C LEU A 72 -9.09 -15.92 -3.38
N LEU A 73 -8.32 -14.97 -3.93
CA LEU A 73 -8.86 -13.91 -4.78
C LEU A 73 -9.43 -14.47 -6.08
N LEU A 74 -8.75 -15.42 -6.72
CA LEU A 74 -9.26 -16.07 -7.92
C LEU A 74 -10.59 -16.77 -7.63
N LEU A 75 -10.68 -17.56 -6.56
CA LEU A 75 -11.93 -18.20 -6.16
C LEU A 75 -13.03 -17.18 -5.87
N GLY A 76 -12.73 -16.10 -5.15
CA GLY A 76 -13.67 -15.01 -4.89
C GLY A 76 -14.18 -14.34 -6.16
N ILE A 77 -13.28 -14.03 -7.11
CA ILE A 77 -13.64 -13.40 -8.38
C ILE A 77 -14.54 -14.33 -9.20
N LEU A 78 -14.17 -15.61 -9.29
CA LEU A 78 -14.91 -16.59 -10.08
C LEU A 78 -16.29 -16.89 -9.50
N THR A 79 -16.41 -16.93 -8.17
CA THR A 79 -17.69 -17.18 -7.50
C THR A 79 -18.64 -15.98 -7.59
N LEU A 80 -18.12 -14.75 -7.49
CA LEU A 80 -18.95 -13.53 -7.48
C LEU A 80 -19.21 -12.96 -8.88
N PHE A 81 -18.24 -13.05 -9.79
CA PHE A 81 -18.25 -12.34 -11.07
C PHE A 81 -18.03 -13.27 -12.29
N GLY A 82 -17.58 -14.51 -12.07
CA GLY A 82 -17.30 -15.48 -13.13
C GLY A 82 -16.10 -15.12 -14.01
N TRP A 83 -15.85 -15.93 -15.05
CA TRP A 83 -14.70 -15.78 -15.95
C TRP A 83 -14.69 -14.47 -16.74
N ARG A 84 -15.86 -13.88 -16.98
CA ARG A 84 -15.97 -12.62 -17.75
C ARG A 84 -15.33 -11.44 -17.05
N ALA A 85 -15.07 -11.53 -15.74
CA ALA A 85 -14.35 -10.51 -14.98
C ALA A 85 -12.93 -10.26 -15.53
N PHE A 86 -12.33 -11.25 -16.21
CA PHE A 86 -11.00 -11.14 -16.80
C PHE A 86 -10.99 -10.62 -18.25
N ALA A 87 -12.15 -10.46 -18.89
CA ALA A 87 -12.23 -10.00 -20.27
C ALA A 87 -11.56 -8.63 -20.53
N PRO A 88 -11.59 -7.65 -19.62
CA PRO A 88 -10.88 -6.38 -19.83
C PRO A 88 -9.36 -6.52 -19.95
N LEU A 89 -8.77 -7.57 -19.35
CA LEU A 89 -7.31 -7.75 -19.32
C LEU A 89 -6.71 -7.97 -20.72
N SER A 90 -7.45 -8.63 -21.62
CA SER A 90 -7.00 -8.83 -23.00
C SER A 90 -6.98 -7.54 -23.83
N GLY A 91 -7.67 -6.49 -23.38
CA GLY A 91 -7.66 -5.19 -24.04
C GLY A 91 -6.37 -4.38 -23.80
N VAL A 92 -5.61 -4.71 -22.75
CA VAL A 92 -4.42 -3.95 -22.33
C VAL A 92 -3.26 -4.87 -21.88
N PRO A 93 -2.84 -5.85 -22.71
CA PRO A 93 -1.94 -6.92 -22.28
C PRO A 93 -0.57 -6.43 -21.79
N LEU A 94 -0.02 -5.38 -22.39
CA LEU A 94 1.27 -4.80 -21.96
C LEU A 94 1.16 -4.12 -20.60
N VAL A 95 0.05 -3.43 -20.32
CA VAL A 95 -0.20 -2.80 -19.01
C VAL A 95 -0.38 -3.89 -17.95
N VAL A 96 -1.09 -4.97 -18.28
CA VAL A 96 -1.25 -6.13 -17.38
C VAL A 96 0.10 -6.75 -17.08
N ALA A 97 0.93 -7.02 -18.08
CA ALA A 97 2.26 -7.57 -17.89
C ALA A 97 3.15 -6.65 -17.04
N GLY A 98 3.11 -5.34 -17.31
CA GLY A 98 3.82 -4.33 -16.52
C GLY A 98 3.37 -4.30 -15.06
N GLN A 99 2.07 -4.37 -14.80
CA GLN A 99 1.51 -4.40 -13.46
C GLN A 99 1.89 -5.68 -12.70
N VAL A 100 1.86 -6.84 -13.37
CA VAL A 100 2.29 -8.12 -12.80
C VAL A 100 3.77 -8.06 -12.42
N ALA A 101 4.63 -7.54 -13.31
CA ALA A 101 6.05 -7.40 -13.04
C ALA A 101 6.32 -6.42 -11.89
N SER A 102 5.67 -5.26 -11.89
CA SER A 102 5.80 -4.24 -10.85
C SER A 102 5.35 -4.75 -9.47
N ALA A 103 4.17 -5.37 -9.39
CA ALA A 103 3.64 -5.93 -8.15
C ALA A 103 4.52 -7.06 -7.62
N SER A 104 4.99 -7.96 -8.50
CA SER A 104 5.88 -9.06 -8.10
C SER A 104 7.21 -8.54 -7.55
N ALA A 105 7.81 -7.54 -8.22
CA ALA A 105 9.04 -6.91 -7.75
C ALA A 105 8.84 -6.21 -6.39
N MET A 106 7.73 -5.46 -6.23
CA MET A 106 7.38 -4.81 -4.97
C MET A 106 7.39 -5.79 -3.81
N PHE A 107 6.73 -6.95 -3.95
CA PHE A 107 6.63 -7.92 -2.86
C PHE A 107 7.94 -8.62 -2.51
N ALA A 108 8.83 -8.84 -3.48
CA ALA A 108 10.18 -9.33 -3.21
C ALA A 108 10.95 -8.35 -2.29
N PHE A 109 10.87 -7.06 -2.59
CA PHE A 109 11.48 -6.02 -1.74
C PHE A 109 10.76 -5.86 -0.40
N PHE A 110 9.43 -5.95 -0.38
CA PHE A 110 8.61 -5.85 0.83
C PHE A 110 9.00 -6.88 1.89
N PHE A 111 9.11 -8.15 1.50
CA PHE A 111 9.50 -9.22 2.44
C PHE A 111 10.96 -9.09 2.86
N ARG A 112 11.86 -8.70 1.95
CA ARG A 112 13.24 -8.43 2.31
C ARG A 112 13.34 -7.31 3.33
N LEU A 113 12.60 -6.22 3.13
CA LEU A 113 12.56 -5.07 4.03
C LEU A 113 12.01 -5.45 5.40
N GLN A 114 10.96 -6.26 5.46
CA GLN A 114 10.42 -6.75 6.72
C GLN A 114 11.42 -7.61 7.48
N ALA A 115 12.13 -8.50 6.80
CA ALA A 115 13.11 -9.38 7.41
C ALA A 115 14.27 -8.61 8.06
N VAL A 116 14.69 -7.48 7.47
CA VAL A 116 15.82 -6.68 7.99
C VAL A 116 15.42 -5.52 8.90
N GLY A 117 14.24 -4.92 8.67
CA GLY A 117 13.78 -3.70 9.36
C GLY A 117 12.64 -3.92 10.35
N GLY A 118 12.02 -5.10 10.35
CA GLY A 118 10.87 -5.41 11.20
C GLY A 118 9.56 -4.74 10.76
N PRO A 119 8.48 -4.96 11.52
CA PRO A 119 7.11 -4.65 11.09
C PRO A 119 6.82 -3.14 11.12
N VAL A 120 7.46 -2.40 12.03
CA VAL A 120 7.27 -0.95 12.15
C VAL A 120 7.93 -0.22 10.98
N TYR A 121 9.20 -0.51 10.70
CA TYR A 121 9.92 0.11 9.59
C TYR A 121 9.26 -0.20 8.24
N LEU A 122 8.83 -1.44 8.04
CA LEU A 122 8.08 -1.83 6.85
C LEU A 122 6.78 -1.03 6.69
N SER A 123 6.05 -0.79 7.78
CA SER A 123 4.77 -0.05 7.70
C SER A 123 4.95 1.40 7.24
N GLN A 124 6.16 1.95 7.36
CA GLN A 124 6.48 3.30 6.91
C GLN A 124 6.63 3.44 5.39
N ILE A 125 6.73 2.34 4.64
CA ILE A 125 6.77 2.45 3.17
C ILE A 125 5.48 3.08 2.63
N GLY A 126 4.35 2.94 3.34
CA GLY A 126 3.08 3.54 2.94
C GLY A 126 3.14 5.07 2.92
N TYR A 127 3.91 5.67 3.83
CA TYR A 127 4.18 7.11 3.86
C TYR A 127 4.94 7.56 2.61
N VAL A 128 6.00 6.85 2.26
CA VAL A 128 6.79 7.13 1.06
C VAL A 128 5.95 6.92 -0.20
N ALA A 129 5.19 5.82 -0.26
CA ALA A 129 4.33 5.50 -1.39
C ALA A 129 3.24 6.56 -1.61
N ALA A 130 2.65 7.10 -0.54
CA ALA A 130 1.69 8.20 -0.64
C ALA A 130 2.33 9.44 -1.27
N ALA A 131 3.49 9.88 -0.77
CA ALA A 131 4.21 11.04 -1.31
C ALA A 131 4.60 10.83 -2.78
N VAL A 132 5.22 9.69 -3.12
CA VAL A 132 5.59 9.33 -4.50
C VAL A 132 4.36 9.28 -5.41
N GLY A 133 3.25 8.76 -4.91
CA GLY A 133 1.97 8.71 -5.64
C GLY A 133 1.42 10.09 -6.01
N LEU A 134 1.54 11.09 -5.12
CA LEU A 134 1.16 12.47 -5.43
C LEU A 134 2.03 13.06 -6.55
N PHE A 135 3.34 12.88 -6.47
CA PHE A 135 4.25 13.37 -7.52
C PHE A 135 3.98 12.69 -8.86
N ALA A 136 3.81 11.36 -8.84
CA ALA A 136 3.51 10.60 -10.05
C ALA A 136 2.18 11.02 -10.68
N GLY A 137 1.13 11.19 -9.87
CA GLY A 137 -0.17 11.68 -10.34
C GLY A 137 -0.10 13.08 -10.94
N THR A 138 0.65 13.99 -10.30
CA THR A 138 0.82 15.36 -10.80
C THR A 138 1.59 15.38 -12.12
N ILE A 139 2.70 14.64 -12.22
CA ILE A 139 3.62 14.72 -13.36
C ILE A 139 3.11 13.90 -14.55
N PHE A 140 2.66 12.67 -14.31
CA PHE A 140 2.32 11.73 -15.38
C PHE A 140 0.83 11.68 -15.69
N LEU A 141 -0.04 12.00 -14.73
CA LEU A 141 -1.51 11.98 -14.92
C LEU A 141 -2.13 13.38 -15.02
N GLY A 142 -1.34 14.45 -14.82
CA GLY A 142 -1.83 15.83 -14.87
C GLY A 142 -2.79 16.17 -13.73
N GLU A 143 -2.72 15.47 -12.60
CA GLU A 143 -3.62 15.68 -11.47
C GLU A 143 -3.30 17.00 -10.75
N HIS A 144 -4.35 17.72 -10.37
CA HIS A 144 -4.25 18.96 -9.61
C HIS A 144 -4.76 18.75 -8.19
N TYR A 145 -3.85 18.84 -7.22
CA TYR A 145 -4.16 18.68 -5.81
C TYR A 145 -4.26 20.01 -5.07
N GLN A 146 -5.12 20.06 -4.06
CA GLN A 146 -5.19 21.18 -3.13
C GLN A 146 -3.89 21.33 -2.35
N LEU A 147 -3.59 22.57 -1.90
CA LEU A 147 -2.42 22.86 -1.07
C LEU A 147 -2.37 22.00 0.20
N LEU A 148 -3.54 21.71 0.80
CA LEU A 148 -3.64 20.87 1.98
C LEU A 148 -3.08 19.45 1.76
N THR A 149 -3.28 18.88 0.56
CA THR A 149 -2.74 17.56 0.21
C THR A 149 -1.21 17.58 0.16
N TRP A 150 -0.63 18.65 -0.37
CA TRP A 150 0.83 18.84 -0.38
C TRP A 150 1.40 19.08 1.02
N LEU A 151 0.69 19.82 1.88
CA LEU A 151 1.07 19.96 3.30
C LEU A 151 1.04 18.61 4.01
N GLY A 152 0.04 17.77 3.74
CA GLY A 152 -0.01 16.40 4.22
C GLY A 152 1.24 15.60 3.81
N ALA A 153 1.64 15.66 2.54
CA ALA A 153 2.87 15.01 2.07
C ALA A 153 4.15 15.54 2.73
N ALA A 154 4.24 16.83 3.02
CA ALA A 154 5.36 17.41 3.76
C ALA A 154 5.42 16.89 5.21
N ILE A 155 4.26 16.79 5.88
CA ILE A 155 4.14 16.24 7.23
C ILE A 155 4.52 14.75 7.27
N ILE A 156 4.07 13.97 6.29
CA ILE A 156 4.50 12.57 6.10
C ILE A 156 6.02 12.47 6.07
N THR A 157 6.65 13.29 5.20
CA THR A 157 8.10 13.31 5.02
C THR A 157 8.82 13.65 6.32
N ALA A 158 8.35 14.68 7.05
CA ALA A 158 8.90 15.05 8.36
C ALA A 158 8.78 13.90 9.38
N GLY A 159 7.62 13.22 9.43
CA GLY A 159 7.40 12.08 10.32
C GLY A 159 8.36 10.91 10.07
N VAL A 160 8.65 10.61 8.79
CA VAL A 160 9.67 9.61 8.42
C VAL A 160 11.05 10.02 8.95
N PHE A 161 11.50 11.26 8.67
CA PHE A 161 12.80 11.75 9.15
C PHE A 161 12.94 11.73 10.68
N ILE A 162 11.88 12.05 11.42
CA ILE A 162 11.86 11.99 12.89
C ILE A 162 11.93 10.54 13.39
N THR A 163 11.47 9.57 12.60
CA THR A 163 11.50 8.16 13.01
C THR A 163 12.87 7.51 12.79
N THR A 164 13.58 7.93 11.75
CA THR A 164 14.90 7.40 11.38
C THR A 164 16.05 7.96 12.24
N LYS A 165 15.76 8.93 13.12
CA LYS A 165 16.67 9.42 14.18
C LYS A 165 16.33 8.79 15.52
#